data_AF-R9LHF0-F1
#
_entry.id   AF-R9LHF0-F1
#
_cell.length_a   1.000
_cell.length_b   1.000
_cell.length_c   1.000
_cell.angle_alpha   90.00
_cell.angle_beta   90.00
_cell.angle_gamma   90.00
#
_symmetry.space_group_name_H-M   'P 1'
#
loop_
_entity.id
_entity.type
_entity.pdbx_description
1 polymer ?
#
loop_
_entity_poly.entity_id
_entity_poly.type
_entity_poly.pdbx_seq_one_letter_code
_entity_poly.pdbx_strand_id
1 'polypeptide(L)' 'MMAMFFAQRVILGKTAFSEVPAALKQTCAEVLIESGLPELVPVSFGGTAEE' A
#
# COMPACT_ATOMS: atom_id res chain seq x y z
N MET A 1 0.88 -9.28 -10.39
CA MET A 1 0.94 -10.34 -9.35
C MET A 1 1.80 -9.95 -8.14
N MET A 2 2.98 -9.31 -8.30
CA MET A 2 3.83 -8.92 -7.15
C MET A 2 3.27 -7.79 -6.27
N ALA A 3 2.51 -6.84 -6.82
CA ALA A 3 1.91 -5.75 -6.04
C ALA A 3 0.92 -6.28 -4.97
N MET A 4 0.08 -7.27 -5.33
CA MET A 4 -0.85 -7.88 -4.40
C MET A 4 -0.14 -8.60 -3.24
N PHE A 5 1.02 -9.24 -3.50
CA PHE A 5 1.82 -9.84 -2.44
C PHE A 5 2.29 -8.81 -1.41
N PHE A 6 2.78 -7.65 -1.87
CA PHE A 6 3.17 -6.56 -0.98
C PHE A 6 1.98 -5.95 -0.24
N ALA A 7 0.85 -5.71 -0.92
CA ALA A 7 -0.36 -5.23 -0.29
C ALA A 7 -0.79 -6.14 0.87
N GLN A 8 -0.82 -7.46 0.65
CA GLN A 8 -1.13 -8.43 1.72
C GLN A 8 -0.12 -8.39 2.88
N ARG A 9 1.17 -8.16 2.61
CA ARG A 9 2.17 -7.98 3.70
C ARG A 9 1.93 -6.71 4.50
N VAL A 10 1.54 -5.61 3.85
CA VAL A 10 1.19 -4.34 4.51
C VAL A 10 -0.05 -4.53 5.38
N ILE A 11 -1.10 -5.17 4.86
CA ILE A 11 -2.33 -5.48 5.60
C ILE A 11 -2.02 -6.33 6.86
N LEU A 12 -1.14 -7.32 6.74
CA LEU A 12 -0.74 -8.17 7.86
C LEU A 12 0.32 -7.53 8.78
N GLY A 13 0.72 -6.28 8.55
CA GLY A 13 1.74 -5.58 9.35
C GLY A 13 3.15 -6.19 9.26
N LYS A 14 3.42 -7.00 8.22
CA LYS A 14 4.72 -7.68 8.02
C LYS A 14 5.75 -6.81 7.30
N THR A 15 5.30 -5.69 6.74
CA THR A 15 6.07 -4.72 5.96
C THR A 15 5.32 -3.39 6.00
N ALA A 16 6.02 -2.27 6.14
CA ALA A 16 5.41 -0.94 6.02
C ALA A 16 5.24 -0.54 4.55
N PHE A 17 4.27 0.32 4.24
CA PHE A 17 4.07 0.82 2.88
C PHE A 17 5.32 1.54 2.32
N SER A 18 6.09 2.19 3.20
CA SER A 18 7.36 2.86 2.85
C SER A 18 8.41 1.90 2.28
N GLU A 19 8.39 0.62 2.69
CA GLU A 19 9.31 -0.44 2.29
C GLU A 19 8.88 -1.17 1.00
N VAL A 20 7.70 -0.84 0.46
CA VAL A 20 7.27 -1.37 -0.84
C VAL A 20 8.22 -0.84 -1.92
N PRO A 21 8.72 -1.69 -2.84
CA PRO A 21 9.58 -1.24 -3.94
C PRO A 21 8.93 -0.10 -4.73
N ALA A 22 9.71 0.93 -5.09
CA ALA A 22 9.20 2.13 -5.76
C ALA A 22 8.39 1.82 -7.03
N ALA A 23 8.85 0.85 -7.84
CA ALA A 23 8.16 0.41 -9.04
C ALA A 23 6.78 -0.24 -8.79
N LEU A 24 6.49 -0.64 -7.56
CA LEU A 24 5.24 -1.30 -7.16
C LEU A 24 4.39 -0.43 -6.24
N LYS A 25 4.87 0.70 -5.72
CA LYS A 25 4.15 1.52 -4.73
C LYS A 25 2.77 1.96 -5.21
N GLN A 26 2.69 2.47 -6.44
CA GLN A 26 1.43 2.93 -7.02
C GLN A 26 0.40 1.80 -7.10
N THR A 27 0.76 0.68 -7.73
CA THR A 27 -0.15 -0.46 -7.85
C THR A 27 -0.44 -1.15 -6.51
N CYS A 28 0.48 -1.09 -5.55
CA CYS A 28 0.24 -1.56 -4.18
C CYS A 28 -0.78 -0.68 -3.45
N ALA A 29 -0.67 0.65 -3.61
CA ALA A 29 -1.64 1.61 -3.08
C ALA A 29 -3.04 1.39 -3.66
N GLU A 30 -3.15 1.22 -4.97
CA GLU A 30 -4.42 0.91 -5.64
C GLU A 30 -5.10 -0.32 -5.03
N VAL A 31 -4.36 -1.42 -4.86
CA VAL A 31 -4.89 -2.65 -4.24
C VAL A 31 -5.32 -2.43 -2.79
N LEU A 32 -4.56 -1.66 -2.00
CA LEU A 32 -4.90 -1.36 -0.60
C LEU A 32 -6.18 -0.51 -0.50
N ILE A 33 -6.31 0.49 -1.37
CA ILE A 33 -7.50 1.36 -1.45
C ILE A 33 -8.73 0.56 -1.89
N GLU A 34 -8.59 -0.27 -2.94
CA GLU A 34 -9.66 -1.18 -3.41
C GLU A 34 -10.06 -2.21 -2.35
N SER A 35 -9.11 -2.60 -1.47
CA SER A 35 -9.37 -3.48 -0.33
C SER A 35 -10.02 -2.76 0.87
N GLY A 36 -10.29 -1.45 0.77
CA GLY A 36 -10.94 -0.66 1.80
C GLY A 36 -10.01 -0.19 2.94
N LEU A 37 -8.70 -0.10 2.68
CA LEU A 37 -7.69 0.29 3.68
C LEU A 37 -6.88 1.52 3.23
N PRO A 38 -7.51 2.64 2.88
CA PRO A 38 -6.81 3.86 2.45
C PRO A 38 -5.91 4.46 3.53
N GLU A 39 -6.18 4.20 4.80
CA GLU A 39 -5.39 4.66 5.95
C GLU A 39 -4.01 4.00 6.07
N LEU A 40 -3.75 2.94 5.28
CA LEU A 40 -2.44 2.31 5.18
C LEU A 40 -1.57 2.89 4.05
N VAL A 41 -2.12 3.86 3.30
CA VAL A 41 -1.50 4.45 2.12
C VAL A 41 -1.33 5.96 2.33
N PRO A 42 -0.15 6.54 2.08
CA PRO A 42 0.06 7.98 2.15
C PRO A 42 -0.83 8.75 1.17
N VAL A 43 -1.19 9.99 1.52
CA VAL A 43 -1.92 10.91 0.63
C VAL A 43 -1.25 11.11 -0.74
N SER A 44 0.08 11.04 -0.82
CA SER A 44 0.84 11.14 -2.08
C SER A 44 0.56 10.00 -3.07
N PHE A 45 -0.02 8.88 -2.60
CA PHE A 45 -0.42 7.73 -3.42
C PHE A 45 -1.95 7.54 -3.46
N GLY A 46 -2.73 8.53 -3.03
CA GLY A 46 -4.20 8.52 -3.07
C GLY A 46 -4.89 7.92 -1.85
N GLY A 47 -4.14 7.60 -0.79
CA GLY A 47 -4.70 7.15 0.49
C GLY A 47 -5.03 8.30 1.45
N THR A 48 -5.18 7.97 2.72
CA THR A 48 -5.55 8.92 3.79
C THR A 48 -4.58 8.92 4.97
N ALA A 49 -3.48 8.15 4.90
CA ALA A 49 -2.44 8.23 5.91
C ALA A 49 -1.73 9.59 5.81
N GLU A 50 -1.74 10.35 6.90
CA GLU A 50 -0.88 11.52 7.06
C GLU A 50 0.58 11.04 7.20
N GLU A 51 1.50 11.67 6.47
CA GLU A 51 2.94 11.32 6.49
C GLU A 51 3.60 11.53 7.86
#